data_AF-A0AA88TM94-F1
#
_entry.id   AF-A0AA88TM94-F1
#
_cell.length_a   1.000
_cell.length_b   1.000
_cell.length_c   1.000
_cell.angle_alpha   90.00
_cell.angle_beta   90.00
_cell.angle_gamma   90.00
#
_symmetry.space_group_name_H-M   'P 1'
#
loop_
_entity.id
_entity.type
_entity.pdbx_description
1 polymer ?
#
loop_
_entity_poly.entity_id
_entity_poly.type
_entity_poly.pdbx_seq_one_letter_code
_entity_poly.pdbx_strand_id
1 'polypeptide(L)'
;MDSLFPSWMNHAMHTVVLPVLLGEILVEPHIYPKTKYGLAALGTVSLAYFGWVVWVYLTVGIWVYPVLGLFSNSGLAVFFFNNMLVLALLYLLGQTLNRKVWGKGHPKFTRTW
;
A
#
# COMPACT_ATOMS: atom_id res chain seq x y z
N MET A 1 23.34 -10.57 -1.64
CA MET A 1 22.85 -9.59 -0.66
C MET A 1 22.18 -10.26 0.54
N ASP A 2 21.68 -11.50 0.40
CA ASP A 2 21.09 -12.29 1.49
C ASP A 2 22.06 -12.69 2.62
N SER A 3 23.37 -12.51 2.43
CA SER A 3 24.39 -12.79 3.46
C SER A 3 24.56 -11.67 4.48
N LEU A 4 24.11 -10.44 4.17
CA LEU A 4 24.24 -9.27 5.05
C LEU A 4 22.95 -8.98 5.83
N PHE A 5 21.80 -9.44 5.33
CA PHE A 5 20.50 -9.23 5.95
C PHE A 5 19.88 -10.60 6.29
N PRO A 6 19.81 -10.98 7.57
CA PRO A 6 19.09 -12.18 7.99
C PRO A 6 17.65 -12.17 7.48
N SER A 7 17.12 -13.35 7.16
CA SER A 7 15.75 -13.49 6.64
C SER A 7 14.68 -12.85 7.52
N TRP A 8 14.85 -12.89 8.85
CA TRP A 8 13.96 -12.23 9.79
C TRP A 8 13.97 -10.71 9.65
N MET A 9 15.14 -10.11 9.38
CA MET A 9 15.28 -8.67 9.21
C MET A 9 14.69 -8.23 7.88
N ASN A 10 14.91 -9.02 6.82
CA ASN A 10 14.23 -8.83 5.55
C ASN A 10 12.70 -8.88 5.71
N HIS A 11 12.19 -9.88 6.43
CA HIS A 11 10.75 -9.98 6.70
C HIS A 11 10.21 -8.81 7.53
N ALA A 12 10.92 -8.40 8.58
CA ALA A 12 10.55 -7.29 9.43
C ALA A 12 10.46 -5.97 8.65
N MET A 13 11.41 -5.69 7.76
CA MET A 13 11.37 -4.49 6.91
C MET A 13 10.09 -4.41 6.05
N HIS A 14 9.54 -5.55 5.65
CA HIS A 14 8.33 -5.62 4.82
C HIS A 14 7.03 -5.69 5.64
N THR A 15 7.06 -6.14 6.89
CA THR A 15 5.84 -6.32 7.71
C THR A 15 5.67 -5.31 8.83
N VAL A 16 6.74 -4.68 9.32
CA VAL A 16 6.71 -3.76 10.48
C VAL A 16 5.82 -2.54 10.27
N VAL A 17 5.57 -2.15 9.01
CA VAL A 17 4.70 -1.02 8.69
C VAL A 17 3.28 -1.23 9.22
N LEU A 18 2.78 -2.47 9.20
CA LEU A 18 1.41 -2.80 9.60
C LEU A 18 1.16 -2.64 11.11
N PRO A 19 1.95 -3.24 12.02
CA PRO A 19 1.77 -3.02 13.46
C PRO A 19 2.03 -1.58 13.87
N VAL A 20 2.96 -0.87 13.21
CA VAL A 20 3.20 0.56 13.47
C VAL A 20 1.97 1.40 13.10
N LEU A 21 1.39 1.18 11.91
CA LEU A 21 0.16 1.86 11.48
C LEU A 21 -1.03 1.54 12.39
N LEU A 22 -1.17 0.30 12.85
CA LEU A 22 -2.21 -0.05 13.82
C LEU A 22 -2.00 0.66 15.16
N GLY A 23 -0.75 0.75 15.63
CA GLY A 23 -0.38 1.53 16.81
C GLY A 23 -0.73 3.00 16.67
N GLU A 24 -0.41 3.61 15.52
CA GLU A 24 -0.75 5.00 15.20
C GLU A 24 -2.26 5.24 15.30
N ILE A 25 -3.08 4.40 14.67
CA ILE A 25 -4.54 4.50 14.71
C ILE A 25 -5.08 4.44 16.15
N LEU A 26 -4.41 3.73 17.06
CA LEU A 26 -4.84 3.62 18.46
C LEU A 26 -4.37 4.80 19.33
N VAL A 27 -3.27 5.46 18.96
CA VAL A 27 -2.66 6.54 19.75
C VAL A 27 -3.15 7.91 19.30
N GLU A 28 -3.31 8.14 17.99
CA GLU A 28 -3.69 9.44 17.44
C GLU A 28 -4.82 9.32 16.39
N PRO A 29 -5.85 10.19 16.45
CA PRO A 29 -6.86 10.27 15.40
C PRO A 29 -6.27 10.80 14.08
N HIS A 30 -6.13 9.92 13.10
CA HIS A 30 -5.65 10.27 11.77
C HIS A 30 -6.77 10.94 10.96
N ILE A 31 -6.52 12.14 10.40
CA ILE A 31 -7.49 12.82 9.53
C ILE A 31 -7.26 12.37 8.09
N TYR A 32 -8.10 11.47 7.62
CA TYR A 32 -8.06 11.06 6.22
C TYR A 32 -8.66 12.15 5.31
N PRO A 33 -8.07 12.42 4.13
CA PRO A 33 -8.71 13.21 3.09
C PRO A 33 -9.97 12.48 2.59
N LYS A 34 -10.85 13.19 1.86
CA LYS A 34 -12.02 12.55 1.24
C LYS A 34 -11.56 11.32 0.46
N THR A 35 -12.20 10.17 0.68
CA THR A 35 -11.78 8.86 0.18
C THR A 35 -11.42 8.86 -1.31
N LYS A 36 -12.19 9.58 -2.13
CA LYS A 36 -11.92 9.74 -3.57
C LYS A 36 -10.55 10.35 -3.87
N TYR A 37 -10.10 11.35 -3.11
CA TYR A 37 -8.80 12.00 -3.32
C TYR A 37 -7.65 11.14 -2.80
N GLY A 38 -7.85 10.46 -1.67
CA GLY A 38 -6.86 9.51 -1.15
C GLY A 38 -6.63 8.34 -2.09
N LEU A 39 -7.71 7.71 -2.58
CA LEU A 39 -7.62 6.63 -3.56
C LEU A 39 -7.07 7.11 -4.92
N ALA A 40 -7.43 8.32 -5.37
CA ALA A 40 -6.87 8.87 -6.59
C ALA A 40 -5.35 9.08 -6.48
N ALA A 41 -4.88 9.69 -5.39
CA ALA A 41 -3.44 9.89 -5.15
C ALA A 41 -2.70 8.55 -5.06
N LEU A 42 -3.23 7.58 -4.30
CA LEU A 42 -2.66 6.24 -4.21
C LEU A 42 -2.60 5.55 -5.57
N GLY A 43 -3.69 5.63 -6.35
CA GLY A 43 -3.75 5.08 -7.70
C GLY A 43 -2.72 5.73 -8.64
N THR A 44 -2.61 7.04 -8.65
CA THR A 44 -1.64 7.77 -9.49
C THR A 44 -0.20 7.37 -9.18
N VAL A 45 0.19 7.37 -7.90
CA VAL A 45 1.54 6.98 -7.47
C VAL A 45 1.82 5.52 -7.84
N SER A 46 0.84 4.65 -7.64
CA SER A 46 0.98 3.22 -7.95
C SER A 46 1.12 2.94 -9.44
N LEU A 47 0.31 3.62 -10.27
CA LEU A 47 0.41 3.52 -11.74
C LEU A 47 1.76 4.04 -12.23
N ALA A 48 2.26 5.15 -11.67
CA ALA A 48 3.60 5.64 -12.00
C ALA A 48 4.68 4.62 -11.65
N TYR A 49 4.58 3.98 -10.48
CA TYR A 49 5.51 2.93 -10.07
C TYR A 49 5.44 1.69 -10.98
N PHE A 50 4.24 1.22 -11.33
CA PHE A 50 4.10 0.10 -12.27
C PHE A 50 4.63 0.45 -13.66
N GLY A 51 4.39 1.67 -14.14
CA GLY A 51 4.98 2.18 -15.37
C GLY A 51 6.50 2.14 -15.32
N TRP A 52 7.11 2.54 -14.20
CA TRP A 52 8.55 2.42 -13.99
C TRP A 52 9.04 0.96 -13.99
N VAL A 53 8.35 0.04 -13.29
CA VAL A 53 8.71 -1.39 -13.28
C VAL A 53 8.69 -1.98 -14.69
N VAL A 54 7.65 -1.68 -15.48
CA VAL A 54 7.54 -2.12 -16.87
C VAL A 54 8.62 -1.47 -17.74
N TRP A 55 8.90 -0.18 -17.54
CA TRP A 55 9.96 0.53 -18.26
C TRP A 55 11.34 -0.09 -18.01
N VAL A 56 11.66 -0.50 -16.78
CA VAL A 56 12.92 -1.21 -16.47
C VAL A 56 13.00 -2.52 -17.25
N TYR A 57 11.91 -3.30 -17.30
CA TYR A 57 11.89 -4.54 -18.07
C TYR A 57 12.10 -4.28 -19.56
N LEU A 58 11.45 -3.26 -20.14
CA LEU A 58 11.60 -2.92 -21.55
C LEU A 58 13.00 -2.42 -21.91
N THR A 59 13.71 -1.78 -20.99
CA THR A 59 15.03 -1.19 -21.24
C THR A 59 16.20 -2.12 -20.91
N VAL A 60 16.10 -2.87 -19.81
CA VAL A 60 17.19 -3.74 -19.33
C VAL A 60 16.94 -5.22 -19.66
N GLY A 61 15.69 -5.60 -19.99
CA GLY A 61 15.31 -6.98 -20.28
C GLY A 61 15.17 -7.88 -19.04
N ILE A 62 15.29 -7.31 -17.83
CA ILE A 62 15.15 -8.03 -16.56
C ILE A 62 14.05 -7.41 -15.72
N TRP A 63 13.29 -8.26 -15.02
CA TRP A 63 12.30 -7.79 -14.06
C TRP A 63 12.97 -7.29 -12.80
N VAL A 64 12.51 -6.13 -12.29
CA VAL A 64 12.92 -5.59 -10.98
C VAL A 64 12.73 -6.63 -9.87
N TYR A 65 11.66 -7.42 -9.97
CA TYR A 65 11.38 -8.55 -9.10
C TYR A 65 11.35 -9.85 -9.91
N PRO A 66 12.25 -10.82 -9.64
CA PRO A 66 12.33 -12.06 -10.41
C PRO A 66 11.00 -12.84 -10.48
N VAL A 67 10.17 -12.74 -9.43
CA VAL A 67 8.84 -13.37 -9.38
C VAL A 67 7.91 -12.90 -10.50
N LEU A 68 8.07 -11.67 -11.02
CA LEU A 68 7.29 -11.17 -12.15
C LEU A 68 7.60 -11.94 -13.44
N GLY A 69 8.85 -12.40 -13.60
CA GLY A 69 9.25 -13.21 -14.75
C GLY A 69 8.66 -14.62 -14.77
N LEU A 70 8.03 -15.06 -13.68
CA LEU A 70 7.35 -16.36 -13.60
C LEU A 70 5.94 -16.33 -14.19
N PHE A 71 5.38 -15.14 -14.44
CA PHE A 71 4.02 -14.97 -14.94
C PHE A 71 3.98 -14.81 -16.45
N SER A 72 2.88 -15.26 -17.06
CA SER A 72 2.52 -14.87 -18.43
C SER A 72 2.06 -13.41 -18.46
N ASN A 73 1.96 -12.82 -19.67
CA ASN A 73 1.45 -11.45 -19.83
C ASN A 73 0.06 -11.24 -19.20
N SER A 74 -0.83 -12.24 -19.28
CA SER A 74 -2.13 -12.18 -18.61
C SER A 74 -2.00 -12.34 -17.10
N GLY A 75 -1.09 -13.21 -16.62
CA GLY A 75 -0.78 -13.36 -15.20
C GLY A 75 -0.26 -12.06 -14.57
N LEU A 76 0.59 -11.32 -15.28
CA LEU A 76 1.08 -10.01 -14.86
C LEU A 76 -0.05 -8.97 -14.74
N ALA A 77 -0.96 -8.93 -15.71
CA ALA A 77 -2.11 -8.03 -15.65
C ALA A 77 -2.99 -8.31 -14.43
N VAL A 78 -3.28 -9.60 -14.16
CA VAL A 78 -4.03 -10.03 -12.97
C VAL A 78 -3.27 -9.68 -11.69
N PHE A 79 -1.95 -9.88 -11.66
CA PHE A 79 -1.11 -9.57 -10.52
C PHE A 79 -1.13 -8.07 -10.18
N PHE A 80 -0.92 -7.19 -11.16
CA PHE A 80 -0.98 -5.74 -10.95
C PHE A 80 -2.38 -5.27 -10.52
N PHE A 81 -3.43 -5.82 -11.13
CA PHE A 81 -4.80 -5.52 -10.73
C PHE A 81 -5.09 -5.95 -9.29
N ASN A 82 -4.69 -7.17 -8.91
CA ASN A 82 -4.86 -7.68 -7.56
C ASN A 82 -4.09 -6.82 -6.55
N ASN A 83 -2.87 -6.39 -6.88
CA ASN A 83 -2.08 -5.51 -6.03
C ASN A 83 -2.80 -4.16 -5.78
N MET A 84 -3.39 -3.55 -6.82
CA MET A 84 -4.18 -2.33 -6.67
C MET A 84 -5.43 -2.55 -5.81
N LEU A 85 -6.11 -3.68 -5.99
CA LEU A 85 -7.27 -4.03 -5.19
C LEU A 85 -6.91 -4.16 -3.71
N VAL A 86 -5.83 -4.89 -3.39
CA VAL A 86 -5.35 -5.07 -2.01
C VAL A 86 -4.98 -3.72 -1.39
N LEU A 87 -4.26 -2.85 -2.13
CA LEU A 87 -3.90 -1.52 -1.66
C LEU A 87 -5.14 -0.66 -1.33
N ALA A 88 -6.15 -0.66 -2.21
CA ALA A 88 -7.40 0.06 -1.98
C ALA A 88 -8.17 -0.48 -0.77
N LEU A 89 -8.24 -1.81 -0.60
CA LEU A 89 -8.90 -2.44 0.54
C LEU A 89 -8.20 -2.10 1.86
N LEU A 90 -6.87 -2.11 1.90
CA LEU A 90 -6.09 -1.72 3.09
C LEU A 90 -6.32 -0.26 3.45
N TYR A 91 -6.39 0.65 2.47
CA TYR A 91 -6.72 2.05 2.69
C TYR A 91 -8.11 2.22 3.32
N LEU A 92 -9.12 1.56 2.75
CA LEU A 92 -10.50 1.61 3.26
C LEU A 92 -10.62 0.98 4.66
N LEU A 93 -9.86 -0.09 4.92
CA LEU A 93 -9.77 -0.72 6.22
C LEU A 93 -9.21 0.26 7.26
N GLY A 94 -8.08 0.93 6.95
CA GLY A 94 -7.48 1.95 7.82
C GLY A 94 -8.46 3.08 8.14
N GLN A 95 -9.17 3.61 7.12
CA GLN A 95 -10.22 4.61 7.31
C GLN A 95 -11.34 4.13 8.25
N THR A 96 -11.80 2.90 8.05
CA THR A 96 -12.89 2.31 8.82
C THR A 96 -12.49 2.07 10.27
N LEU A 97 -11.28 1.54 10.51
CA LEU A 97 -10.74 1.32 11.85
C LEU A 97 -10.59 2.64 12.60
N ASN A 98 -9.98 3.64 11.96
CA ASN A 98 -9.79 4.97 12.56
C ASN A 98 -11.14 5.64 12.92
N ARG A 99 -12.15 5.54 12.05
CA ARG A 99 -13.50 6.00 12.37
C ARG A 99 -14.15 5.20 13.51
N LYS A 100 -13.90 3.89 13.61
CA LYS A 100 -14.46 3.06 14.68
C LYS A 100 -13.85 3.40 16.05
N VAL A 101 -12.55 3.70 16.09
CA VAL A 101 -11.84 4.09 17.32
C VAL A 101 -12.21 5.51 17.76
N TRP A 102 -12.24 6.48 16.84
CA TRP A 102 -12.34 7.91 17.17
C TRP A 102 -13.64 8.60 16.77
N GLY A 103 -14.54 7.94 16.04
CA GLY A 103 -15.69 8.57 15.38
C GLY A 103 -16.83 9.02 16.30
N LYS A 104 -16.83 8.66 17.59
CA LYS A 104 -17.85 9.11 18.55
C LYS A 104 -17.31 10.28 19.38
N GLY A 105 -17.72 11.50 19.03
CA GLY A 105 -17.51 12.69 19.88
C GLY A 105 -16.17 13.40 19.75
N HIS A 106 -15.29 13.00 18.82
CA HIS A 106 -13.99 13.64 18.68
C HIS A 106 -14.09 14.96 17.86
N PRO A 107 -13.59 16.10 18.39
CA PRO A 107 -13.77 17.43 17.78
C PRO A 107 -13.17 17.57 16.37
N LYS A 108 -12.14 16.78 16.04
CA LYS A 108 -11.55 16.74 14.68
C LYS A 108 -12.50 16.15 13.62
N PHE A 109 -13.49 15.33 13.98
CA PHE A 109 -14.41 14.67 13.03
C PHE A 109 -15.79 15.34 12.94
N THR A 110 -16.14 16.20 13.90
CA THR A 110 -17.38 16.99 13.92
C THR A 110 -17.33 18.22 12.99
N ARG A 111 -16.15 18.57 12.47
CA ARG A 111 -15.94 19.80 11.67
C ARG A 111 -15.77 19.57 10.17
N THR A 112 -15.72 18.31 9.72
CA THR A 112 -15.35 17.93 8.34
C THR A 112 -16.49 17.33 7.52
N TRP A 113 -17.73 17.41 8.01
CA TRP A 113 -18.94 17.03 7.27
C TRP A 113 -19.88 18.21 7.14
#